data_AF-A0A2E2VSA3-F1
#
_entry.id   AF-A0A2E2VSA3-F1
#
_cell.length_a   1.000
_cell.length_b   1.000
_cell.length_c   1.000
_cell.angle_alpha   90.00
_cell.angle_beta   90.00
_cell.angle_gamma   90.00
#
_symmetry.space_group_name_H-M   'P 1'
#
loop_
_entity.id
_entity.type
_entity.pdbx_description
1 polymer ?
#
loop_
_entity_poly.entity_id
_entity_poly.type
_entity_poly.pdbx_seq_one_letter_code
_entity_poly.pdbx_strand_id
1 'polypeptide(L)'
;MIFGIPFWGWFSVFSFLLAIVAVYFAVRKPKVTLEYETIEQRTSLLNQCSELEVQWEKKQTECRKTKTQIKASRLSPDEQMNLLGFVDRLEHYCSEYADKVNKVYADIINNSKEDTLHYMNDIATLHRVNNKMRNDLATVDDKLNYARQYYT
;
A
#
# COMPACT_ATOMS: atom_id res chain seq x y z
N MET A 1 23.08 69.59 -18.97
CA MET A 1 23.97 68.42 -18.76
C MET A 1 23.08 67.21 -18.51
N ILE A 2 22.86 66.38 -19.52
CA ILE A 2 22.14 65.12 -19.36
C ILE A 2 23.23 64.05 -19.26
N PHE A 3 23.33 63.41 -18.09
CA PHE A 3 24.26 62.31 -17.84
C PHE A 3 23.89 61.12 -18.73
N GLY A 4 24.63 60.92 -19.82
CA GLY A 4 24.50 59.77 -20.70
C GLY A 4 25.11 58.54 -20.02
N ILE A 5 24.28 57.70 -19.42
CA ILE A 5 24.70 56.35 -19.01
C ILE A 5 24.98 55.57 -20.30
N PRO A 6 26.17 54.98 -20.48
CA PRO A 6 26.52 54.33 -21.73
C PRO A 6 25.58 53.14 -21.99
N PHE A 7 25.04 53.09 -23.21
CA PHE A 7 24.12 52.06 -23.72
C PHE A 7 24.61 50.62 -23.47
N TRP A 8 25.92 50.43 -23.36
CA TRP A 8 26.60 49.17 -23.05
C TRP A 8 26.36 48.65 -21.61
N GLY A 9 26.19 49.55 -20.64
CA GLY A 9 25.90 49.16 -19.24
C GLY A 9 24.51 48.55 -19.07
N TRP A 10 23.52 49.06 -19.82
CA TRP A 10 22.16 48.53 -19.83
C TRP A 10 22.08 47.13 -20.45
N PHE A 11 22.85 46.89 -21.52
CA PHE A 11 22.89 45.58 -22.20
C PHE A 11 23.49 44.47 -21.30
N SER A 12 24.49 44.82 -20.49
CA SER A 12 25.13 43.92 -19.52
C SER A 12 24.18 43.56 -18.37
N VAL A 13 23.48 44.55 -17.79
CA VAL A 13 22.49 44.32 -16.72
C VAL A 13 21.30 43.50 -17.24
N PHE A 14 20.82 43.79 -18.45
CA PHE A 14 19.72 43.04 -19.05
C PHE A 14 20.10 41.58 -19.34
N SER A 15 21.31 41.32 -19.84
CA SER A 15 21.83 39.96 -20.04
C SER A 15 21.99 39.22 -18.71
N PHE A 16 22.45 39.91 -17.66
CA PHE A 16 22.61 39.30 -16.34
C PHE A 16 21.26 38.95 -15.70
N LEU A 17 20.25 39.82 -15.83
CA LEU A 17 18.89 39.55 -15.36
C LEU A 17 18.25 38.39 -16.14
N LEU A 18 18.43 38.32 -17.46
CA LEU A 18 17.97 37.17 -18.25
C LEU A 18 18.64 35.86 -17.84
N ALA A 19 19.94 35.89 -17.53
CA ALA A 19 20.65 34.72 -17.02
C ALA A 19 20.11 34.28 -15.64
N ILE A 20 19.84 35.21 -14.72
CA ILE A 20 19.24 34.90 -13.42
C ILE A 20 17.85 34.28 -13.60
N VAL A 21 17.02 34.85 -14.47
CA VAL A 21 15.68 34.33 -14.76
C VAL A 21 15.77 32.94 -15.40
N ALA A 22 16.68 32.72 -16.35
CA ALA A 22 16.90 31.42 -16.97
C ALA A 22 17.35 30.36 -15.95
N VAL A 23 18.31 30.69 -15.07
CA VAL A 23 18.76 29.80 -13.99
C VAL A 23 17.63 29.53 -12.99
N TYR A 24 16.86 30.56 -12.62
CA TYR A 24 15.70 30.40 -11.74
C TYR A 24 14.67 29.44 -12.32
N PHE A 25 14.31 29.59 -13.61
CA PHE A 25 13.39 28.66 -14.28
C PHE A 25 14.00 27.27 -14.49
N ALA A 26 15.29 27.18 -14.80
CA ALA A 26 16.00 25.91 -14.98
C ALA A 26 16.13 25.12 -13.67
N VAL A 27 16.20 25.78 -12.51
CA VAL A 27 16.24 25.14 -11.19
C VAL A 27 14.83 24.87 -10.65
N ARG A 28 13.85 25.73 -10.95
CA ARG A 28 12.46 25.58 -10.48
C ARG A 28 11.72 24.45 -11.19
N LYS A 29 11.91 24.28 -12.50
CA LYS A 29 11.29 23.18 -13.26
C LYS A 29 11.62 21.78 -12.70
N PRO A 30 12.89 21.38 -12.52
CA PRO A 30 13.24 20.06 -11.99
C PRO A 30 12.76 19.86 -10.56
N LYS A 31 12.75 20.91 -9.71
CA LYS A 31 12.22 20.83 -8.34
C LYS A 31 10.72 20.54 -8.31
N VAL A 32 9.94 21.24 -9.14
CA VAL A 32 8.49 21.02 -9.23
C VAL A 32 8.16 19.65 -9.81
N THR A 33 8.89 19.18 -10.83
CA THR A 33 8.69 17.83 -11.37
C THR A 33 9.06 16.75 -10.36
N LEU A 34 10.15 16.91 -9.61
CA LEU A 34 10.55 15.94 -8.58
C LEU A 34 9.54 15.89 -7.43
N GLU A 35 9.03 17.04 -7.00
CA GLU A 35 7.97 17.13 -6.00
C GLU A 35 6.68 16.46 -6.48
N TYR A 36 6.31 16.66 -7.75
CA TYR A 36 5.12 16.04 -8.33
C TYR A 36 5.26 14.51 -8.44
N GLU A 37 6.40 14.01 -8.91
CA GLU A 37 6.69 12.58 -9.00
C GLU A 37 6.66 11.90 -7.62
N THR A 38 7.17 12.60 -6.59
CA THR A 38 7.13 12.12 -5.20
C THR A 38 5.68 12.05 -4.67
N ILE A 39 4.85 13.04 -5.00
CA ILE A 39 3.43 13.07 -4.60
C ILE A 39 2.63 11.95 -5.30
N GLU A 40 2.85 11.73 -6.60
CA GLU A 40 2.19 10.66 -7.34
C GLU A 40 2.57 9.27 -6.81
N GLN A 41 3.86 9.04 -6.54
CA GLN A 41 4.33 7.78 -5.95
C GLN A 41 3.69 7.54 -4.57
N ARG A 42 3.65 8.56 -3.70
CA ARG A 42 3.02 8.46 -2.39
C ARG A 42 1.52 8.17 -2.47
N THR A 43 0.83 8.85 -3.39
CA THR A 43 -0.60 8.62 -3.64
C THR A 43 -0.86 7.19 -4.13
N SER A 44 0.01 6.66 -4.98
CA SER A 44 -0.06 5.27 -5.43
C SER A 44 0.13 4.27 -4.28
N LEU A 45 1.09 4.49 -3.39
CA LEU A 45 1.30 3.62 -2.23
C LEU A 45 0.13 3.66 -1.25
N LEU A 46 -0.45 4.85 -1.00
CA LEU A 46 -1.66 4.98 -0.18
C LEU A 46 -2.84 4.22 -0.78
N ASN A 47 -3.02 4.29 -2.11
CA ASN A 47 -4.05 3.53 -2.80
C ASN A 47 -3.83 2.02 -2.68
N GLN A 48 -2.58 1.54 -2.79
CA GLN A 48 -2.25 0.13 -2.60
C GLN A 48 -2.52 -0.34 -1.16
N CYS A 49 -2.19 0.46 -0.15
CA CYS A 49 -2.52 0.18 1.25
C CYS A 49 -4.04 0.13 1.48
N SER A 50 -4.77 1.10 0.93
CA SER A 50 -6.23 1.15 1.03
C SER A 50 -6.89 -0.06 0.36
N GLU A 51 -6.39 -0.48 -0.80
CA GLU A 51 -6.87 -1.69 -1.45
C GLU A 51 -6.60 -2.94 -0.62
N LEU A 52 -5.41 -3.05 -0.02
CA LEU A 52 -5.06 -4.14 0.88
C LEU A 52 -6.01 -4.20 2.09
N GLU A 53 -6.34 -3.06 2.70
CA GLU A 53 -7.30 -2.97 3.81
C GLU A 53 -8.70 -3.48 3.41
N VAL A 54 -9.21 -3.09 2.25
CA VAL A 54 -10.52 -3.56 1.77
C VAL A 54 -10.51 -5.06 1.44
N GLN A 55 -9.46 -5.56 0.78
CA GLN A 55 -9.31 -6.99 0.53
C GLN A 55 -9.22 -7.77 1.84
N TRP A 56 -8.63 -7.15 2.86
CA TRP A 56 -8.41 -7.70 4.16
C TRP A 56 -9.72 -7.90 4.96
N GLU A 57 -10.59 -6.89 5.00
CA GLU A 57 -11.91 -6.99 5.64
C GLU A 57 -12.79 -8.08 5.01
N LYS A 58 -12.74 -8.20 3.68
CA LYS A 58 -13.44 -9.27 2.95
C LYS A 58 -12.97 -10.65 3.44
N LYS A 59 -11.67 -10.83 3.65
CA LYS A 59 -11.10 -12.09 4.14
C LYS A 59 -11.47 -12.42 5.57
N GLN A 60 -11.51 -11.44 6.47
CA GLN A 60 -12.03 -11.69 7.82
C GLN A 60 -13.49 -12.18 7.76
N THR A 61 -14.29 -11.59 6.88
CA THR A 61 -15.68 -12.01 6.69
C THR A 61 -15.76 -13.42 6.11
N GLU A 62 -14.90 -13.77 5.16
CA GLU A 62 -14.80 -15.14 4.62
C GLU A 62 -14.34 -16.14 5.70
N CYS A 63 -13.32 -15.82 6.50
CA CYS A 63 -12.87 -16.68 7.61
C CYS A 63 -14.01 -16.98 8.59
N ARG A 64 -14.79 -15.96 8.99
CA ARG A 64 -15.96 -16.14 9.87
C ARG A 64 -17.04 -17.01 9.24
N LYS A 65 -17.29 -16.87 7.94
CA LYS A 65 -18.22 -17.73 7.19
C LYS A 65 -17.73 -19.18 7.16
N THR A 66 -16.46 -19.40 6.80
CA THR A 66 -15.82 -20.72 6.77
C THR A 66 -15.85 -21.37 8.16
N LYS A 67 -15.56 -20.61 9.23
CA LYS A 67 -15.67 -21.08 10.63
C LYS A 67 -17.08 -21.59 10.95
N THR A 68 -18.11 -20.85 10.51
CA THR A 68 -19.51 -21.25 10.69
C THR A 68 -19.84 -22.52 9.91
N GLN A 69 -19.33 -22.64 8.68
CA GLN A 69 -19.51 -23.83 7.85
C GLN A 69 -18.80 -25.06 8.43
N ILE A 70 -17.59 -24.92 8.98
CA ILE A 70 -16.88 -26.01 9.65
C ILE A 70 -17.69 -26.50 10.85
N LYS A 71 -18.24 -25.59 11.67
CA LYS A 71 -19.11 -25.95 12.81
C LYS A 71 -20.38 -26.69 12.39
N ALA A 72 -20.95 -26.33 11.24
CA ALA A 72 -22.16 -26.97 10.69
C ALA A 72 -21.86 -28.23 9.88
N SER A 73 -20.60 -28.49 9.54
CA SER A 73 -20.20 -29.67 8.75
C SER A 73 -20.23 -30.95 9.57
N ARG A 74 -20.45 -32.09 8.89
CA ARG A 74 -20.38 -33.44 9.48
C ARG A 74 -18.97 -34.03 9.44
N LEU A 75 -17.95 -33.19 9.51
CA LEU A 75 -16.56 -33.64 9.58
C LEU A 75 -16.34 -34.49 10.84
N SER A 76 -15.31 -35.34 10.81
CA SER A 76 -14.88 -36.00 12.03
C SER A 76 -14.46 -34.96 13.08
N PRO A 77 -14.65 -35.24 14.40
CA PRO A 77 -14.30 -34.29 15.46
C PRO A 77 -12.84 -33.80 15.37
N ASP A 78 -11.92 -34.67 14.96
CA ASP A 78 -10.51 -34.36 14.80
C ASP A 78 -10.25 -33.41 13.62
N GLU A 79 -10.90 -33.65 12.47
CA GLU A 79 -10.81 -32.77 11.30
C GLU A 79 -11.46 -31.41 11.57
N GLN A 80 -12.60 -31.41 12.27
CA GLN A 80 -13.31 -30.21 12.64
C GLN A 80 -12.47 -29.34 13.60
N MET A 81 -11.86 -29.96 14.62
CA MET A 81 -10.97 -29.28 15.56
C MET A 81 -9.73 -28.70 14.85
N ASN A 82 -9.13 -29.48 13.93
CA ASN A 82 -7.97 -29.04 13.17
C ASN A 82 -8.28 -27.84 12.26
N LEU A 83 -9.41 -27.88 11.54
CA LEU A 83 -9.82 -26.80 10.65
C LEU A 83 -10.27 -25.56 11.44
N LEU A 84 -10.99 -25.72 12.55
CA LEU A 84 -11.34 -24.60 13.43
C LEU A 84 -10.09 -23.94 14.02
N GLY A 85 -9.15 -24.72 14.54
CA GLY A 85 -7.89 -24.19 15.06
C GLY A 85 -7.05 -23.50 13.98
N PHE A 86 -7.13 -23.96 12.74
CA PHE A 86 -6.49 -23.28 11.60
C PHE A 86 -7.17 -21.96 11.27
N VAL A 87 -8.51 -21.93 11.20
CA VAL A 87 -9.27 -20.71 10.93
C VAL A 87 -9.12 -19.69 12.06
N ASP A 88 -9.06 -20.13 13.32
CA ASP A 88 -8.81 -19.24 14.46
C ASP A 88 -7.41 -18.61 14.40
N ARG A 89 -6.39 -19.38 14.00
CA ARG A 89 -5.05 -18.82 13.76
C ARG A 89 -5.06 -17.84 12.61
N LEU A 90 -5.76 -18.15 11.52
CA LEU A 90 -5.96 -17.19 10.42
C LEU A 90 -6.63 -15.93 10.95
N GLU A 91 -7.75 -16.00 11.66
CA GLU A 91 -8.44 -14.87 12.31
C GLU A 91 -7.54 -14.04 13.26
N HIS A 92 -6.56 -14.66 13.90
CA HIS A 92 -5.58 -13.95 14.72
C HIS A 92 -4.54 -13.21 13.87
N TYR A 93 -3.88 -13.90 12.93
CA TYR A 93 -2.97 -13.26 11.96
C TYR A 93 -3.66 -12.16 11.17
N CYS A 94 -4.96 -12.35 10.97
CA CYS A 94 -5.85 -11.41 10.34
C CYS A 94 -5.91 -10.07 11.08
N SER A 95 -5.98 -10.09 12.41
CA SER A 95 -5.98 -8.87 13.21
C SER A 95 -4.62 -8.18 13.17
N GLU A 96 -3.53 -8.93 13.35
CA GLU A 96 -2.17 -8.38 13.33
C GLU A 96 -1.79 -7.76 11.99
N TYR A 97 -2.31 -8.33 10.89
CA TYR A 97 -2.07 -7.81 9.55
C TYR A 97 -2.77 -6.45 9.35
N ALA A 98 -4.00 -6.29 9.83
CA ALA A 98 -4.71 -5.01 9.78
C ALA A 98 -3.94 -3.91 10.51
N ASP A 99 -3.41 -4.22 11.70
CA ASP A 99 -2.58 -3.28 12.47
C ASP A 99 -1.31 -2.88 11.70
N LYS A 100 -0.68 -3.82 10.99
CA LYS A 100 0.49 -3.54 10.14
C LYS A 100 0.15 -2.67 8.94
N VAL A 101 -0.97 -2.92 8.25
CA VAL A 101 -1.44 -2.08 7.13
C VAL A 101 -1.72 -0.66 7.63
N ASN A 102 -2.43 -0.52 8.75
CA ASN A 102 -2.76 0.78 9.35
C ASN A 102 -1.51 1.54 9.77
N LYS A 103 -0.51 0.84 10.32
CA LYS A 103 0.78 1.44 10.66
C LYS A 103 1.51 1.97 9.42
N VAL A 104 1.62 1.16 8.37
CA VAL A 104 2.25 1.58 7.11
C VAL A 104 1.49 2.76 6.49
N TYR A 105 0.16 2.73 6.52
CA TYR A 105 -0.67 3.82 6.04
C TYR A 105 -0.42 5.13 6.81
N ALA A 106 -0.41 5.06 8.14
CA ALA A 106 -0.12 6.21 9.00
C ALA A 106 1.31 6.73 8.80
N ASP A 107 2.29 5.84 8.65
CA ASP A 107 3.68 6.20 8.43
C ASP A 107 3.86 6.89 7.06
N ILE A 108 3.20 6.39 6.01
CA ILE A 108 3.18 7.05 4.70
C ILE A 108 2.57 8.45 4.80
N ILE A 109 1.53 8.69 5.61
CA ILE A 109 0.89 10.00 5.79
C ILE A 109 1.74 10.97 6.62
N ASN A 110 2.45 10.48 7.63
CA ASN A 110 3.17 11.32 8.58
C ASN A 110 4.60 11.63 8.15
N ASN A 111 5.26 10.73 7.43
CA ASN A 111 6.66 10.90 7.03
C ASN A 111 6.75 11.35 5.57
N SER A 112 7.16 12.60 5.35
CA SER A 112 7.21 13.21 4.01
C SER A 112 8.57 13.07 3.30
N LYS A 113 9.59 12.45 3.92
CA LYS A 113 10.99 12.55 3.44
C LYS A 113 11.83 11.28 3.47
N GLU A 114 11.47 10.23 4.20
CA GLU A 114 12.30 9.03 4.32
C GLU A 114 11.59 7.79 3.76
N ASP A 115 12.27 7.21 2.76
CA ASP A 115 12.17 5.86 2.22
C ASP A 115 10.84 5.38 1.65
N THR A 116 10.40 6.00 0.54
CA THR A 116 9.45 5.38 -0.41
C THR A 116 9.80 3.91 -0.70
N LEU A 117 11.09 3.58 -0.78
CA LEU A 117 11.58 2.22 -0.97
C LEU A 117 11.26 1.27 0.21
N HIS A 118 11.31 1.77 1.45
CA HIS A 118 10.93 1.01 2.64
C HIS A 118 9.44 0.68 2.59
N TYR A 119 8.59 1.68 2.31
CA TYR A 119 7.15 1.46 2.19
C TYR A 119 6.79 0.53 1.04
N MET A 120 7.50 0.60 -0.09
CA MET A 120 7.32 -0.36 -1.20
C MET A 120 7.61 -1.80 -0.78
N ASN A 121 8.68 -2.02 0.00
CA ASN A 121 9.02 -3.36 0.49
C ASN A 121 8.00 -3.87 1.52
N ASP A 122 7.51 -3.01 2.40
CA ASP A 122 6.46 -3.35 3.35
C ASP A 122 5.17 -3.72 2.63
N ILE A 123 4.72 -2.90 1.67
CA ILE A 123 3.52 -3.16 0.86
C ILE A 123 3.68 -4.46 0.05
N ALA A 124 4.86 -4.71 -0.53
CA ALA A 124 5.12 -5.97 -1.24
C ALA A 124 5.06 -7.19 -0.31
N THR A 125 5.57 -7.07 0.91
CA THR A 125 5.50 -8.13 1.93
C THR A 125 4.05 -8.37 2.36
N LEU A 126 3.29 -7.31 2.55
CA LEU A 126 1.88 -7.34 2.86
C LEU A 126 1.10 -8.07 1.74
N HIS A 127 1.33 -7.73 0.46
CA HIS A 127 0.76 -8.47 -0.67
C HIS A 127 1.09 -9.96 -0.68
N ARG A 128 2.33 -10.35 -0.37
CA ARG A 128 2.71 -11.77 -0.30
C ARG A 128 1.94 -12.52 0.79
N VAL A 129 1.84 -11.93 1.98
CA VAL A 129 1.08 -12.51 3.09
C VAL A 129 -0.40 -12.61 2.73
N ASN A 130 -0.96 -11.56 2.14
CA ASN A 130 -2.33 -11.56 1.64
C ASN A 130 -2.56 -12.69 0.62
N ASN A 131 -1.69 -12.84 -0.38
CA ASN A 131 -1.81 -13.92 -1.36
C ASN A 131 -1.70 -15.32 -0.73
N LYS A 132 -0.78 -15.51 0.22
CA LYS A 132 -0.65 -16.77 0.96
C LYS A 132 -1.94 -17.12 1.70
N MET A 133 -2.50 -16.16 2.45
CA MET A 133 -3.75 -16.36 3.19
C MET A 133 -4.93 -16.68 2.27
N ARG A 134 -4.96 -16.13 1.05
CA ARG A 134 -5.99 -16.49 0.06
C ARG A 134 -5.93 -17.98 -0.30
N ASN A 135 -4.73 -18.49 -0.53
CA ASN A 135 -4.51 -19.90 -0.90
C ASN A 135 -4.82 -20.83 0.29
N ASP A 136 -4.43 -20.41 1.49
CA ASP A 136 -4.72 -21.12 2.74
C ASP A 136 -6.25 -21.24 2.95
N LEU A 137 -7.00 -20.16 2.72
CA LEU A 137 -8.46 -20.17 2.85
C LEU A 137 -9.14 -21.01 1.76
N ALA A 138 -8.66 -20.93 0.52
CA ALA A 138 -9.15 -21.78 -0.58
C ALA A 138 -8.96 -23.28 -0.29
N THR A 139 -7.83 -23.64 0.32
CA THR A 139 -7.56 -25.04 0.72
C THR A 139 -8.56 -25.54 1.77
N VAL A 140 -8.98 -24.67 2.70
CA VAL A 140 -10.01 -25.01 3.69
C VAL A 140 -11.38 -25.17 3.03
N ASP A 141 -11.72 -24.27 2.11
CA ASP A 141 -12.99 -24.34 1.36
C ASP A 141 -13.08 -25.62 0.53
N ASP A 142 -12.00 -26.01 -0.15
CA ASP A 142 -11.93 -27.28 -0.90
C ASP A 142 -12.16 -28.50 0.00
N LYS A 143 -11.55 -28.52 1.19
CA LYS A 143 -11.77 -29.60 2.17
C LYS A 143 -13.21 -29.65 2.66
N LEU A 144 -13.84 -28.51 2.88
CA LEU A 144 -15.25 -28.42 3.26
C LEU A 144 -16.18 -28.88 2.13
N ASN A 145 -15.88 -28.50 0.90
CA ASN A 145 -16.66 -28.90 -0.28
C ASN A 145 -16.54 -30.41 -0.52
N TYR A 146 -15.34 -30.97 -0.38
CA TYR A 146 -15.13 -32.42 -0.39
C TYR A 146 -15.97 -33.09 0.70
N ALA A 147 -15.87 -32.64 1.95
CA ALA A 147 -16.66 -33.21 3.03
C ALA A 147 -18.18 -33.12 2.79
N ARG A 148 -18.64 -32.02 2.19
CA ARG A 148 -20.06 -31.87 1.83
C ARG A 148 -20.49 -32.87 0.74
N GLN A 149 -19.64 -33.18 -0.24
CA GLN A 149 -20.00 -34.12 -1.32
C GLN A 149 -20.08 -35.58 -0.85
N TYR A 150 -19.25 -35.97 0.13
CA TYR A 150 -19.13 -37.38 0.55
C TYR A 150 -19.86 -37.71 1.87
N TYR A 151 -20.30 -36.72 2.65
CA TYR A 151 -20.97 -36.92 3.95
C TYR A 151 -22.39 -36.31 4.06
N THR A 152 -22.97 -35.84 2.94
CA THR A 152 -24.42 -35.56 2.82
C THR A 152 -25.19 -36.82 2.50
#